data_AF-A0A7L3NKR3-F1
#
_entry.id   AF-A0A7L3NKR3-F1
#
_cell.length_a   1.000
_cell.length_b   1.000
_cell.length_c   1.000
_cell.angle_alpha   90.00
_cell.angle_beta   90.00
_cell.angle_gamma   90.00
#
_symmetry.space_group_name_H-M   'P 1'
#
loop_
_entity.id
_entity.type
_entity.pdbx_description
1 polymer ?
#
loop_
_entity_poly.entity_id
_entity_poly.type
_entity_poly.pdbx_seq_one_letter_code
_entity_poly.pdbx_strand_id
1 'polypeptide(L)'
;GNVVVMWIILAHKRMRTVTNYFLVNLAFAEASMSAFNTVVNFTYAIHNEWYYGMLYCKFHNFFPIDALNHSTYNLSARYMAIIHPLQPRLSATATKVVIGVIWLLAFLLAFPQGYYSVMEKLPGRQVCLVEWPE
;
A
#
# COMPACT_ATOMS: atom_id res chain seq x y z
N GLY A 1 16.32 2.42 0.74
CA GLY A 1 16.17 2.29 -0.72
C GLY A 1 15.07 3.19 -1.25
N ASN A 2 13.82 2.82 -1.00
CA ASN A 2 12.63 3.47 -1.60
C ASN A 2 12.46 4.96 -1.25
N VAL A 3 12.84 5.37 -0.02
CA VAL A 3 12.80 6.79 0.38
C VAL A 3 13.77 7.66 -0.43
N VAL A 4 14.95 7.12 -0.79
CA VAL A 4 15.95 7.84 -1.61
C VAL A 4 15.44 8.00 -3.04
N VAL A 5 14.81 6.95 -3.60
CA VAL A 5 14.19 7.00 -4.93
C VAL A 5 13.08 8.07 -4.98
N MET A 6 12.20 8.12 -3.98
CA MET A 6 11.20 9.18 -3.87
C MET A 6 11.83 10.56 -3.83
N TRP A 7 12.85 10.75 -2.98
CA TRP A 7 13.52 12.03 -2.80
C TRP A 7 14.14 12.54 -4.11
N ILE A 8 14.87 11.68 -4.83
CA ILE A 8 15.52 12.02 -6.10
C ILE A 8 14.49 12.49 -7.14
N ILE A 9 13.37 11.77 -7.26
CA ILE A 9 12.32 12.09 -8.24
C ILE A 9 11.60 13.40 -7.88
N LEU A 10 11.30 13.64 -6.60
CA LEU A 10 10.60 14.85 -6.16
C LEU A 10 11.48 16.10 -6.28
N ALA A 11 12.78 15.96 -5.98
CA ALA A 11 13.77 17.03 -6.05
C ALA A 11 14.04 17.50 -7.49
N HIS A 12 14.04 16.60 -8.48
CA HIS A 12 14.33 16.96 -9.88
C HIS A 12 13.07 17.19 -10.72
N LYS A 13 12.69 18.47 -10.95
CA LYS A 13 11.54 18.84 -11.80
C LYS A 13 11.56 18.20 -13.21
N ARG A 14 12.75 18.03 -13.80
CA ARG A 14 12.92 17.42 -15.14
C ARG A 14 12.51 15.94 -15.17
N MET A 15 12.50 15.28 -14.01
CA MET A 15 12.12 13.88 -13.83
C MET A 15 10.63 13.72 -13.45
N ARG A 16 9.80 14.78 -13.46
CA ARG A 16 8.36 14.67 -13.14
C ARG A 16 7.53 14.14 -14.31
N THR A 17 7.90 12.97 -14.80
CA THR A 17 7.17 12.22 -15.81
C THR A 17 6.14 11.30 -15.16
N VAL A 18 5.19 10.83 -15.96
CA VAL A 18 4.08 9.95 -15.52
C VAL A 18 4.58 8.66 -14.89
N THR A 19 5.56 8.01 -15.51
CA THR A 19 6.22 6.82 -14.99
C THR A 19 6.86 7.07 -13.62
N ASN A 20 7.46 8.24 -13.44
CA ASN A 20 8.11 8.61 -12.19
C ASN A 20 7.11 8.92 -11.07
N TYR A 21 5.89 9.38 -11.38
CA TYR A 21 4.83 9.48 -10.37
C TYR A 21 4.36 8.10 -9.86
N PHE A 22 4.24 7.11 -10.74
CA PHE A 22 3.93 5.73 -10.32
C PHE A 22 5.07 5.13 -9.48
N LEU A 23 6.32 5.36 -9.87
CA LEU A 23 7.48 4.93 -9.08
C LEU A 23 7.50 5.57 -7.69
N VAL A 24 7.19 6.86 -7.57
CA VAL A 24 7.09 7.53 -6.26
C VAL A 24 5.97 6.94 -5.43
N ASN A 25 4.78 6.71 -6.02
CA ASN A 25 3.64 6.11 -5.31
C ASN A 25 3.96 4.68 -4.83
N LEU A 26 4.60 3.86 -5.66
CA LEU A 26 5.05 2.52 -5.29
C LEU A 26 6.10 2.58 -4.17
N ALA A 27 7.13 3.42 -4.32
CA ALA A 27 8.17 3.57 -3.32
C ALA A 27 7.64 4.11 -1.98
N PHE A 28 6.62 4.98 -2.01
CA PHE A 28 5.92 5.44 -0.82
C PHE A 28 5.16 4.30 -0.12
N ALA A 29 4.41 3.50 -0.89
CA ALA A 29 3.66 2.37 -0.37
C ALA A 29 4.58 1.32 0.28
N GLU A 30 5.63 0.89 -0.43
CA GLU A 30 6.60 -0.09 0.08
C GLU A 30 7.38 0.44 1.30
N ALA A 31 7.78 1.71 1.30
CA ALA A 31 8.49 2.30 2.44
C ALA A 31 7.59 2.39 3.69
N SER A 32 6.34 2.82 3.50
CA SER A 32 5.35 2.89 4.59
C SER A 32 5.05 1.49 5.13
N MET A 33 4.81 0.54 4.24
CA MET A 33 4.57 -0.85 4.59
C MET A 33 5.75 -1.45 5.35
N SER A 34 6.98 -1.33 4.84
CA SER A 34 8.15 -1.86 5.55
C SER A 34 8.33 -1.20 6.93
N ALA A 35 8.15 0.11 7.05
CA ALA A 35 8.28 0.79 8.33
C ALA A 35 7.24 0.33 9.36
N PHE A 36 5.96 0.27 8.98
CA PHE A 36 4.87 -0.02 9.91
C PHE A 36 4.61 -1.50 10.11
N ASN A 37 4.83 -2.32 9.08
CA ASN A 37 4.46 -3.72 9.07
C ASN A 37 5.58 -4.62 9.57
N THR A 38 6.85 -4.33 9.22
CA THR A 38 7.99 -5.15 9.65
C THR A 38 8.14 -5.15 11.17
N VAL A 39 8.03 -3.98 11.82
CA VAL A 39 8.13 -3.88 13.29
C VAL A 39 7.00 -4.65 13.96
N VAL A 40 5.77 -4.50 13.49
CA VAL A 40 4.59 -5.16 14.08
C VAL A 40 4.62 -6.67 13.88
N ASN A 41 4.92 -7.14 12.67
CA ASN A 41 5.03 -8.57 12.39
C ASN A 41 6.18 -9.21 13.17
N PHE A 42 7.30 -8.50 13.32
CA PHE A 42 8.43 -8.99 14.11
C PHE A 42 8.06 -9.16 15.59
N THR A 43 7.43 -8.15 16.21
CA THR A 43 6.96 -8.27 17.60
C THR A 43 5.90 -9.35 17.75
N TYR A 44 4.95 -9.44 16.82
CA TYR A 44 3.90 -10.46 16.84
C TYR A 44 4.47 -11.86 16.68
N ALA A 45 5.47 -12.06 15.82
CA ALA A 45 6.11 -13.37 15.62
C ALA A 45 6.91 -13.84 16.85
N ILE A 46 7.52 -12.92 17.60
CA ILE A 46 8.30 -13.26 18.80
C ILE A 46 7.39 -13.53 20.00
N HIS A 47 6.40 -12.66 20.23
CA HIS A 47 5.59 -12.71 21.44
C HIS A 47 4.27 -13.48 21.26
N ASN A 48 3.85 -13.77 20.03
CA ASN A 48 2.55 -14.37 19.70
C ASN A 48 1.35 -13.63 20.33
N GLU A 49 1.55 -12.36 20.68
CA GLU A 49 0.59 -11.47 21.33
C GLU A 49 0.53 -10.14 20.61
N TRP A 50 -0.68 -9.58 20.55
CA TRP A 50 -0.97 -8.30 19.92
C TRP A 50 -0.95 -7.16 20.94
N TYR A 51 0.09 -6.33 20.90
CA TYR A 51 0.29 -5.20 21.83
C TYR A 51 -0.16 -3.83 21.28
N TYR A 52 -0.42 -3.72 19.98
CA TYR A 52 -0.60 -2.43 19.29
C TYR A 52 -2.04 -1.89 19.33
N GLY A 53 -2.94 -2.60 20.01
CA GLY A 53 -4.34 -2.19 20.17
C GLY A 53 -5.19 -2.37 18.90
N MET A 54 -6.48 -2.05 19.02
CA MET A 54 -7.47 -2.30 17.96
C MET A 54 -7.27 -1.38 16.75
N LEU A 55 -6.83 -0.14 16.98
CA LEU A 55 -6.56 0.82 15.89
C LEU A 55 -5.51 0.27 14.92
N TYR A 56 -4.42 -0.30 15.46
CA TYR A 56 -3.35 -0.85 14.65
C TYR A 56 -3.71 -2.21 14.04
N CYS A 57 -4.57 -3.00 14.70
CA CYS A 57 -5.15 -4.22 14.13
C CYS A 57 -5.94 -3.92 12.85
N LYS A 58 -6.77 -2.86 12.88
CA LYS A 58 -7.44 -2.34 11.68
C LYS A 58 -6.44 -1.79 10.67
N PHE A 59 -5.39 -1.09 11.13
CA PHE A 59 -4.36 -0.51 10.26
C PHE A 59 -3.46 -1.56 9.58
N HIS A 60 -3.25 -2.71 10.22
CA HIS A 60 -2.48 -3.81 9.65
C HIS A 60 -3.19 -4.45 8.46
N ASN A 61 -4.53 -4.49 8.48
CA ASN A 61 -5.35 -5.04 7.39
C ASN A 61 -5.37 -4.19 6.11
N PHE A 62 -4.59 -3.10 6.05
CA PHE A 62 -4.39 -2.30 4.83
C PHE A 62 -3.42 -2.92 3.82
N PHE A 63 -2.93 -4.14 4.07
CA PHE A 63 -2.14 -4.94 3.11
C PHE A 63 -2.67 -4.98 1.66
N PRO A 64 -4.00 -4.94 1.38
CA PRO A 64 -4.50 -4.85 0.00
C PRO A 64 -4.01 -3.61 -0.77
N ILE A 65 -3.61 -2.53 -0.09
CA ILE A 65 -3.02 -1.34 -0.72
C ILE A 65 -1.76 -1.71 -1.53
N ASP A 66 -0.90 -2.58 -1.00
CA ASP A 66 0.36 -2.92 -1.65
C ASP A 66 0.13 -3.70 -2.96
N ALA A 67 -0.73 -4.72 -2.91
CA ALA A 67 -1.11 -5.50 -4.08
C ALA A 67 -1.74 -4.63 -5.19
N LEU A 68 -2.56 -3.65 -4.81
CA LEU A 68 -3.18 -2.72 -5.76
C LEU A 68 -2.15 -1.76 -6.40
N ASN A 69 -1.17 -1.29 -5.63
CA ASN A 69 -0.08 -0.48 -6.15
C ASN A 69 0.82 -1.27 -7.11
N HIS A 70 1.13 -2.52 -6.77
CA HIS A 70 1.90 -3.43 -7.62
C HIS A 70 1.17 -3.74 -8.93
N SER A 71 -0.13 -4.03 -8.87
CA SER A 71 -0.97 -4.28 -10.04
C SER A 71 -1.01 -3.07 -10.98
N THR A 72 -1.16 -1.88 -10.41
CA THR A 72 -1.17 -0.62 -11.17
C THR A 72 0.15 -0.35 -11.86
N TYR A 73 1.27 -0.57 -11.17
CA TYR A 73 2.60 -0.43 -11.75
C TYR A 73 2.77 -1.41 -12.93
N ASN A 74 2.44 -2.69 -12.75
CA ASN A 74 2.52 -3.70 -13.79
C ASN A 74 1.64 -3.35 -15.00
N LEU A 75 0.41 -2.88 -14.76
CA LEU A 75 -0.48 -2.42 -15.80
C LEU A 75 0.16 -1.25 -16.56
N SER A 76 0.64 -0.23 -15.85
CA SER A 76 1.31 0.92 -16.48
C SER A 76 2.54 0.52 -17.28
N ALA A 77 3.36 -0.40 -16.77
CA ALA A 77 4.56 -0.90 -17.43
C ALA A 77 4.22 -1.67 -18.71
N ARG A 78 3.20 -2.54 -18.66
CA ARG A 78 2.70 -3.28 -19.83
C ARG A 78 2.08 -2.36 -20.88
N TYR A 79 1.26 -1.39 -20.46
CA TYR A 79 0.70 -0.39 -21.36
C TYR A 79 1.79 0.44 -22.06
N MET A 80 2.82 0.86 -21.33
CA MET A 80 3.97 1.57 -21.90
C MET A 80 4.78 0.69 -22.87
N ALA A 81 5.03 -0.57 -22.52
CA ALA A 81 5.80 -1.50 -23.36
C ALA A 81 5.07 -1.92 -24.64
N ILE A 82 3.74 -2.08 -24.60
CA ILE A 82 2.94 -2.61 -25.72
C ILE A 82 2.50 -1.53 -26.69
N ILE A 83 1.92 -0.43 -26.20
CA ILE A 83 1.23 0.51 -27.09
C ILE A 83 2.23 1.48 -27.73
N HIS A 84 3.30 1.89 -27.03
CA HIS A 84 4.20 2.92 -27.55
C HIS A 84 5.66 2.71 -27.17
N PRO A 85 6.46 2.02 -28.02
CA PRO A 85 7.91 1.98 -27.84
C PRO A 85 8.56 3.38 -27.87
N LEU A 86 7.86 4.43 -28.34
CA LEU A 86 8.42 5.78 -28.56
C LEU A 86 7.57 7.01 -28.12
N GLN A 87 6.35 6.85 -27.55
CA GLN A 87 5.41 7.86 -26.95
C GLN A 87 3.95 7.67 -27.42
N PRO A 88 2.91 7.83 -26.55
CA PRO A 88 2.56 8.99 -25.76
C PRO A 88 2.43 8.65 -24.27
N ARG A 89 2.67 9.70 -23.51
CA ARG A 89 2.52 9.75 -22.07
C ARG A 89 1.02 9.75 -21.77
N LEU A 90 0.54 8.75 -21.02
CA LEU A 90 -0.67 8.92 -20.20
C LEU A 90 -0.61 10.33 -19.59
N SER A 91 -1.68 11.12 -19.72
CA SER A 91 -1.66 12.49 -19.19
C SER A 91 -1.34 12.46 -17.70
N ALA A 92 -0.46 13.36 -17.24
CA ALA A 92 -0.11 13.45 -15.81
C ALA A 92 -1.34 13.61 -14.92
N THR A 93 -2.41 14.22 -15.45
CA THR A 93 -3.71 14.34 -14.79
C THR A 93 -4.41 12.99 -14.68
N ALA A 94 -4.47 12.22 -15.77
CA ALA A 94 -5.08 10.89 -15.77
C ALA A 94 -4.36 9.94 -14.80
N THR A 95 -3.04 10.01 -14.73
CA THR A 95 -2.24 9.23 -13.77
C THR A 95 -2.57 9.56 -12.32
N LYS A 96 -2.69 10.85 -11.98
CA LYS A 96 -3.09 11.26 -10.62
C LYS A 96 -4.50 10.78 -10.28
N VAL A 97 -5.42 10.83 -11.25
CA VAL A 97 -6.79 10.32 -11.08
C VAL A 97 -6.77 8.82 -10.82
N VAL A 98 -6.02 8.04 -11.63
CA VAL A 98 -5.89 6.59 -11.46
C VAL A 98 -5.33 6.25 -10.07
N ILE A 99 -4.23 6.90 -9.66
CA ILE A 99 -3.66 6.74 -8.32
C ILE A 99 -4.72 7.05 -7.24
N GLY A 100 -5.43 8.16 -7.37
CA GLY A 100 -6.50 8.52 -6.43
C GLY A 100 -7.61 7.47 -6.34
N VAL A 101 -8.06 6.93 -7.48
CA VAL A 101 -9.07 5.86 -7.54
C VAL A 101 -8.55 4.58 -6.88
N ILE A 102 -7.28 4.23 -7.09
CA ILE A 102 -6.67 3.05 -6.48
C ILE A 102 -6.63 3.18 -4.96
N TRP A 103 -6.20 4.33 -4.44
CA TRP A 103 -6.23 4.59 -3.01
C TRP A 103 -7.66 4.50 -2.47
N LEU A 104 -8.64 5.09 -3.15
CA LEU A 104 -10.06 4.99 -2.80
C LEU A 104 -10.56 3.54 -2.74
N LEU A 105 -10.30 2.75 -3.79
CA LEU A 105 -10.66 1.33 -3.85
C LEU A 105 -9.96 0.53 -2.75
N ALA A 106 -8.71 0.85 -2.45
CA ALA A 106 -7.96 0.20 -1.40
C ALA A 106 -8.53 0.52 -0.01
N PHE A 107 -8.91 1.78 0.25
CA PHE A 107 -9.64 2.16 1.46
C PHE A 107 -11.00 1.44 1.55
N LEU A 108 -11.74 1.35 0.44
CA LEU A 108 -13.01 0.65 0.36
C LEU A 108 -12.89 -0.86 0.63
N LEU A 109 -11.84 -1.51 0.13
CA LEU A 109 -11.55 -2.93 0.37
C LEU A 109 -11.02 -3.18 1.79
N ALA A 110 -10.22 -2.25 2.32
CA ALA A 110 -9.74 -2.29 3.69
C ALA A 110 -10.84 -1.97 4.72
N PHE A 111 -11.90 -1.26 4.31
CA PHE A 111 -13.01 -0.89 5.20
C PHE A 111 -13.73 -2.10 5.81
N PRO A 112 -14.23 -3.09 5.05
CA PRO A 112 -14.86 -4.28 5.64
C PRO A 112 -13.85 -5.10 6.46
N GLN A 113 -12.62 -5.25 5.99
CA GLN A 113 -11.55 -5.96 6.72
C GLN A 113 -11.28 -5.31 8.09
N GLY A 114 -11.22 -3.97 8.13
CA GLY A 114 -11.07 -3.21 9.36
C GLY A 114 -12.35 -3.18 10.20
N TYR A 115 -13.53 -3.19 9.58
CA TYR A 115 -14.80 -3.21 10.29
C TYR A 115 -14.98 -4.52 11.07
N TYR A 116 -14.72 -5.65 10.41
CA TYR A 116 -14.78 -7.00 10.97
C TYR A 116 -13.53 -7.42 11.76
N SER A 117 -12.48 -6.60 11.79
CA SER A 117 -11.33 -6.83 12.68
C SER A 117 -11.71 -6.56 14.13
N VAL A 118 -11.68 -7.61 14.94
CA VAL A 118 -11.91 -7.58 16.38
C VAL A 118 -10.62 -7.97 17.12
N MET A 119 -10.51 -7.49 18.36
CA MET A 119 -9.46 -7.95 19.28
C MET A 119 -10.10 -8.84 20.32
N GLU A 120 -9.75 -10.12 20.25
CA GLU A 120 -10.22 -11.16 21.16
C GLU A 120 -9.13 -11.43 22.22
N LYS A 121 -9.56 -11.49 23.49
CA LYS A 121 -8.70 -11.90 24.60
C LYS A 121 -8.85 -13.40 24.81
N LEU A 122 -7.94 -14.17 24.22
CA LEU A 122 -7.82 -15.60 24.51
C LEU A 122 -7.12 -15.81 25.87
N PRO A 123 -7.33 -16.97 26.53
CA PRO A 123 -6.68 -17.26 27.81
C PRO A 123 -5.15 -17.24 27.64
N GLY A 124 -4.52 -16.18 28.16
CA GLY A 124 -3.08 -15.97 28.11
C GLY A 124 -2.53 -15.29 26.84
N ARG A 125 -3.37 -14.74 25.93
CA ARG A 125 -2.90 -13.90 24.81
C ARG A 125 -3.97 -12.97 24.22
N GLN A 126 -3.56 -11.79 23.75
CA GLN A 126 -4.38 -10.93 22.90
C GLN A 126 -4.07 -11.19 21.43
N VAL A 127 -5.10 -11.42 20.61
CA VAL A 127 -4.95 -11.65 19.16
C VAL A 127 -5.87 -10.73 18.37
N CYS A 128 -5.39 -10.29 17.21
CA CYS A 128 -6.14 -9.55 16.22
C CYS A 128 -6.66 -10.57 15.18
N LEU A 129 -7.97 -10.68 15.04
CA LEU A 129 -8.59 -11.60 14.08
C LEU A 129 -9.80 -10.97 13.39
N VAL A 130 -10.03 -11.35 12.14
CA VAL A 130 -11.14 -10.87 11.34
C VAL A 130 -12.30 -11.85 11.50
N GLU A 131 -13.35 -11.42 12.20
CA GLU A 131 -14.54 -12.23 12.44
C GLU A 131 -15.59 -11.87 11.38
N TRP A 132 -15.70 -12.72 10.36
CA TRP A 132 -16.72 -12.56 9.33
C TRP A 132 -18.06 -13.06 9.87
N PRO A 133 -19.17 -12.31 9.68
CA PRO A 133 -20.49 -12.79 10.03
C PRO A 133 -20.84 -13.97 9.12
N GLU A 134 -21.26 -15.08 9.74
CA GLU A 134 -21.87 -16.22 9.03
C GLU A 134 -23.26 -15.89 8.48
#